data_AF-A0A354XVH5-F1
#
_entry.id   AF-A0A354XVH5-F1
#
_cell.length_a   1.000
_cell.length_b   1.000
_cell.length_c   1.000
_cell.angle_alpha   90.00
_cell.angle_beta   90.00
_cell.angle_gamma   90.00
#
_symmetry.space_group_name_H-M   'P 1'
#
loop_
_entity.id
_entity.type
_entity.pdbx_description
1 polymer ?
#
loop_
_entity_poly.entity_id
_entity_poly.type
_entity_poly.pdbx_seq_one_letter_code
_entity_poly.pdbx_strand_id
1 'polypeptide(L)'
;MAETNFVDYVKIFCRSGKGGRGSTHFRREKYIPKGGPDGGNGGDGGHIILRGNRNYWTLLHLKFQRHIFAGHGESGSRRNSSGKRGD
;
A
#
# COMPACT_ATOMS: atom_id res chain seq x y z
N MET A 1 2.14 -49.09 -1.69
CA MET A 1 1.25 -48.35 -0.78
C MET A 1 1.31 -46.90 -1.21
N ALA A 2 0.22 -46.35 -1.74
CA ALA A 2 0.19 -44.92 -2.02
C ALA A 2 0.23 -44.21 -0.67
N GLU A 3 1.41 -43.73 -0.29
CA GLU A 3 1.59 -42.75 0.78
C GLU A 3 0.56 -41.64 0.54
N THR A 4 -0.46 -41.56 1.40
CA THR A 4 -1.45 -40.48 1.37
C THR A 4 -0.74 -39.19 1.75
N ASN A 5 -0.14 -38.55 0.75
CA ASN A 5 0.61 -37.32 0.94
C ASN A 5 -0.40 -36.21 1.27
N PHE A 6 -0.37 -35.73 2.51
CA PHE A 6 -1.27 -34.67 2.96
C PHE A 6 -0.83 -33.34 2.33
N VAL A 7 -1.70 -32.75 1.52
CA VAL A 7 -1.47 -31.45 0.89
C VAL A 7 -2.38 -30.42 1.55
N ASP A 8 -1.78 -29.39 2.15
CA ASP A 8 -2.51 -28.23 2.67
C ASP A 8 -2.74 -27.20 1.56
N TYR A 9 -3.94 -26.64 1.49
CA TYR A 9 -4.34 -25.71 0.43
C TYR A 9 -5.26 -24.61 0.94
N VAL A 10 -4.92 -23.36 0.62
CA VAL A 10 -5.72 -22.17 0.96
C VAL A 10 -5.78 -21.22 -0.23
N LYS A 11 -6.97 -20.63 -0.46
CA LYS A 11 -7.16 -19.49 -1.36
C LYS A 11 -7.32 -18.21 -0.55
N ILE A 12 -6.48 -17.21 -0.82
CA ILE A 12 -6.59 -15.86 -0.28
C ILE A 12 -6.76 -14.86 -1.41
N PHE A 13 -7.44 -13.75 -1.12
CA PHE A 13 -7.58 -12.63 -2.04
C PHE A 13 -6.73 -11.46 -1.55
N CYS A 14 -5.79 -11.07 -2.41
CA CYS A 14 -4.80 -10.05 -2.13
C CYS A 14 -5.00 -8.85 -3.05
N ARG A 15 -4.94 -7.64 -2.51
CA ARG A 15 -4.98 -6.39 -3.30
C ARG A 15 -3.96 -5.40 -2.76
N SER A 16 -3.09 -4.92 -3.65
CA SER A 16 -2.15 -3.84 -3.31
C SER A 16 -2.87 -2.54 -2.98
N GLY A 17 -2.12 -1.63 -2.37
CA GLY A 17 -2.54 -0.25 -2.20
C GLY A 17 -2.70 0.44 -3.54
N LYS A 18 -3.64 1.36 -3.60
CA LYS A 18 -3.68 2.38 -4.67
C LYS A 18 -2.65 3.46 -4.36
N GLY A 19 -2.02 4.01 -5.38
CA GLY A 19 -1.24 5.24 -5.24
C GLY A 19 -2.13 6.42 -4.85
N GLY A 20 -1.56 7.35 -4.08
CA GLY A 20 -2.18 8.61 -3.73
C GLY A 20 -2.24 9.56 -4.92
N ARG A 21 -3.10 10.57 -4.84
CA ARG A 21 -3.23 11.58 -5.89
C ARG A 21 -2.19 12.69 -5.69
N GLY A 22 -1.66 13.23 -6.79
CA GLY A 22 -0.89 14.47 -6.77
C GLY A 22 -1.77 15.67 -6.41
N SER A 23 -1.16 16.70 -5.84
CA SER A 23 -1.83 17.96 -5.50
C SER A 23 -1.65 18.99 -6.61
N THR A 24 -2.74 19.62 -7.03
CA THR A 24 -2.70 20.81 -7.90
C THR A 24 -2.87 22.06 -7.03
N HIS A 25 -1.78 22.51 -6.41
CA HIS A 25 -1.77 23.67 -5.52
C HIS A 25 -0.80 24.76 -6.04
N PHE A 26 -1.15 26.02 -5.79
CA PHE A 26 -0.32 27.19 -6.09
C PHE A 26 -0.04 27.96 -4.81
N ARG A 27 1.20 28.42 -4.65
CA ARG A 27 1.65 29.12 -3.46
C ARG A 27 0.95 30.47 -3.35
N ARG A 28 0.40 30.78 -2.16
CA ARG A 28 -0.27 32.05 -1.86
C ARG A 28 0.37 32.71 -0.65
N GLU A 29 0.97 33.88 -0.84
CA GLU A 29 1.64 34.66 0.20
C GLU A 29 1.31 36.15 0.04
N LYS A 30 1.24 36.88 1.15
CA LYS A 30 0.72 38.27 1.20
C LYS A 30 1.44 39.25 0.26
N TYR A 31 2.74 39.06 0.05
CA TYR A 31 3.58 39.97 -0.76
C TYR A 31 4.05 39.32 -2.08
N ILE A 32 3.52 38.15 -2.44
CA ILE A 32 3.85 37.46 -3.68
C ILE A 32 2.58 37.34 -4.52
N PRO A 33 2.39 38.21 -5.52
CA PRO A 33 1.15 38.27 -6.30
C PRO A 33 0.91 37.02 -7.17
N LYS A 34 1.98 36.33 -7.59
CA LYS A 34 1.91 35.06 -8.34
C LYS A 34 2.92 34.07 -7.74
N GLY A 35 2.48 33.29 -6.76
CA GLY A 35 3.28 32.15 -6.32
C GLY A 35 3.24 31.03 -7.37
N GLY A 36 4.40 30.39 -7.58
CA GLY A 36 4.49 29.23 -8.48
C GLY A 36 3.70 28.01 -7.98
N PRO A 37 3.60 26.96 -8.80
CA PRO A 37 3.00 25.69 -8.39
C PRO A 37 3.82 25.09 -7.24
N ASP A 38 3.15 24.64 -6.19
CA ASP A 38 3.75 24.05 -4.99
C ASP A 38 2.97 22.82 -4.51
N GLY A 39 2.32 22.11 -5.43
CA GLY A 39 1.65 20.84 -5.14
C GLY A 39 2.64 19.67 -5.06
N GLY A 40 2.55 18.86 -4.02
CA GLY A 40 3.32 17.62 -3.89
C GLY A 40 2.73 16.43 -4.65
N ASN A 41 3.54 15.39 -4.83
CA ASN A 41 3.15 14.14 -5.48
C ASN A 41 2.34 13.24 -4.54
N GLY A 42 1.52 12.34 -5.08
CA GLY A 42 0.91 11.27 -4.30
C GLY A 42 1.94 10.22 -3.89
N GLY A 43 1.74 9.60 -2.73
CA GLY A 43 2.57 8.50 -2.27
C GLY A 43 2.23 7.18 -2.98
N ASP A 44 3.20 6.27 -3.04
CA ASP A 44 2.97 4.93 -3.62
C ASP A 44 2.01 4.10 -2.75
N GLY A 45 1.26 3.20 -3.40
CA GLY A 45 0.46 2.21 -2.68
C GLY A 45 1.31 1.16 -1.99
N GLY A 46 0.79 0.59 -0.90
CA GLY A 46 1.43 -0.50 -0.18
C GLY A 46 1.51 -1.79 -1.01
N HIS A 47 2.53 -2.60 -0.72
CA HIS A 47 2.78 -3.86 -1.40
C HIS A 47 2.33 -5.04 -0.56
N ILE A 48 1.93 -6.12 -1.22
CA ILE A 48 1.71 -7.41 -0.56
C ILE A 48 2.92 -8.27 -0.82
N ILE A 49 3.56 -8.73 0.26
CA ILE A 49 4.76 -9.56 0.20
C ILE A 49 4.47 -10.86 0.93
N LEU A 50 4.64 -11.99 0.25
CA LEU A 50 4.64 -13.30 0.88
C LEU A 50 6.05 -13.61 1.38
N ARG A 51 6.21 -13.79 2.69
CA ARG A 51 7.49 -14.12 3.32
C ARG A 51 7.39 -15.46 4.04
N GLY A 52 8.22 -16.42 3.63
CA GLY A 52 8.36 -17.70 4.34
C GLY A 52 8.98 -17.49 5.73
N ASN A 53 8.46 -18.20 6.73
CA ASN A 53 9.00 -18.20 8.09
C ASN A 53 9.00 -19.63 8.62
N ARG A 54 10.15 -20.06 9.15
CA ARG A 54 10.43 -21.44 9.61
C ARG A 54 9.58 -21.86 10.81
N ASN A 55 9.00 -20.92 11.54
CA ASN A 55 8.18 -21.21 12.72
C ASN A 55 6.73 -21.56 12.35
N TYR A 56 6.32 -21.38 11.08
CA TYR A 56 4.99 -21.78 10.61
C TYR A 56 5.09 -23.09 9.83
N TRP A 57 4.31 -24.08 10.30
CA TRP A 57 4.30 -25.44 9.76
C TRP A 57 3.04 -25.75 8.95
N THR A 58 2.02 -24.89 9.00
CA THR A 58 0.73 -25.03 8.28
C THR A 58 0.23 -23.70 7.73
N LEU A 59 -0.66 -23.74 6.73
CA LEU A 59 -1.32 -22.54 6.17
C LEU A 59 -2.57 -22.14 6.96
N LEU A 60 -2.83 -22.77 8.12
CA LEU A 60 -4.04 -22.58 8.91
C LEU A 60 -4.25 -21.10 9.31
N HIS A 61 -3.17 -20.37 9.57
CA HIS A 61 -3.22 -18.94 9.90
C HIS A 61 -3.77 -18.08 8.73
N LEU A 62 -3.49 -18.46 7.48
CA LEU A 62 -4.01 -17.77 6.29
C LEU A 62 -5.46 -18.17 5.97
N LYS A 63 -5.93 -19.33 6.44
CA LYS A 63 -7.29 -19.81 6.19
C LYS A 63 -8.36 -18.87 6.76
N PHE A 64 -8.10 -18.29 7.93
CA PHE A 64 -9.05 -17.38 8.59
C PHE A 64 -8.97 -15.94 8.05
N GLN A 65 -7.80 -15.52 7.53
CA GLN A 65 -7.61 -14.20 6.95
C GLN A 65 -7.71 -14.25 5.42
N ARG A 66 -8.94 -14.34 4.92
CA ARG A 66 -9.21 -14.53 3.48
C ARG A 66 -8.92 -13.31 2.62
N HIS A 67 -8.98 -12.11 3.20
CA HIS A 67 -8.73 -10.84 2.50
C HIS A 67 -7.54 -10.13 3.13
N ILE A 68 -6.52 -9.87 2.32
CA ILE A 68 -5.32 -9.15 2.74
C ILE A 68 -5.16 -7.97 1.79
N PHE A 69 -5.35 -6.76 2.31
CA PHE A 69 -5.26 -5.52 1.55
C PHE A 69 -4.16 -4.66 2.12
N ALA A 70 -3.26 -4.21 1.24
CA ALA A 70 -2.27 -3.21 1.61
C ALA A 70 -2.91 -1.81 1.65
N GLY A 71 -2.34 -0.95 2.46
CA GLY A 71 -2.71 0.44 2.65
C GLY A 71 -2.51 1.27 1.39
N HIS A 72 -3.35 2.29 1.23
CA HIS A 72 -3.23 3.24 0.13
C HIS A 72 -2.13 4.26 0.40
N GLY A 73 -1.49 4.75 -0.66
CA GLY A 73 -0.61 5.91 -0.58
C GLY A 73 -1.44 7.16 -0.30
N GLU A 74 -0.89 8.08 0.51
CA GLU A 74 -1.54 9.34 0.81
C GLU A 74 -1.44 10.32 -0.35
N SER A 75 -2.35 11.29 -0.39
CA SER A 75 -2.30 12.33 -1.41
C SER A 75 -1.21 13.35 -1.10
N GLY A 76 -0.64 13.94 -2.14
CA GLY A 76 0.24 15.10 -2.00
C GLY A 76 -0.53 16.30 -1.44
N SER A 77 0.20 17.25 -0.87
CA SER A 77 -0.36 18.50 -0.34
C SER A 77 0.48 19.72 -0.72
N ARG A 78 0.11 20.89 -0.22
CA ARG A 78 0.78 22.17 -0.48
C ARG A 78 2.26 22.15 -0.06
N ARG A 79 3.02 23.17 -0.49
CA ARG A 79 4.44 23.35 -0.17
C ARG A 79 5.33 22.18 -0.62
N ASN A 80 5.03 21.59 -1.77
CA ASN A 80 5.74 20.43 -2.34
C ASN A 80 5.75 19.20 -1.43
N SER A 81 4.80 19.11 -0.49
CA SER A 81 4.73 17.99 0.45
C SER A 81 4.14 16.77 -0.25
N SER A 82 4.97 15.78 -0.54
CA SER A 82 4.53 14.53 -1.15
C SER A 82 3.83 13.62 -0.12
N GLY A 83 2.86 12.84 -0.57
CA GLY A 83 2.09 11.92 0.26
C GLY A 83 2.93 10.75 0.76
N LYS A 84 2.62 10.25 1.96
CA LYS A 84 3.27 9.06 2.53
C LYS A 84 2.95 7.82 1.70
N ARG A 85 3.91 6.90 1.63
CA ARG A 85 3.71 5.55 1.08
C ARG A 85 2.72 4.77 1.95
N GLY A 86 1.84 4.02 1.28
CA GLY A 86 0.94 3.07 1.94
C GLY A 86 1.69 1.89 2.52
N ASP A 87 1.21 1.39 3.66
CA ASP A 87 1.79 0.24 4.37
C ASP A 87 1.29 -1.10 3.80
#